data_AF-A0A5N6A0Q7-F1
#
_entry.id   AF-A0A5N6A0Q7-F1
#
_cell.length_a   1.000
_cell.length_b   1.000
_cell.length_c   1.000
_cell.angle_alpha   90.00
_cell.angle_beta   90.00
_cell.angle_gamma   90.00
#
_symmetry.space_group_name_H-M   'P 1'
#
loop_
_entity.id
_entity.type
_entity.pdbx_description
1 polymer ?
#
loop_
_entity_poly.entity_id
_entity_poly.type
_entity_poly.pdbx_seq_one_letter_code
_entity_poly.pdbx_strand_id
1 'polypeptide(L)'
;MMARFTDPEQMYPASPGKRLFARIIDSILPLGGAAALAVPLLSEASDHISDRIDAIERAGVNETVWLIDGTTGGYLAMVLGVFLGVGLLFEVLPVALWGTTLGKAMLGLKVLDMERQEPPSFGRAINRWLVYNLLSLVLVGIVNMILAVRDQPWRQGWHDKAAHTFVAGKGGPPAAAADPVGPAQ
;
A
#
# COMPACT_ATOMS: atom_id res chain seq x y z
N MET A 1 -5.17 -42.07 21.46
CA MET A 1 -4.20 -40.96 21.36
C MET A 1 -4.12 -40.55 19.88
N MET A 2 -5.11 -39.79 19.40
CA MET A 2 -5.14 -39.30 18.01
C MET A 2 -4.35 -37.99 17.98
N ALA A 3 -3.22 -38.01 17.29
CA ALA A 3 -2.50 -36.79 16.93
C ALA A 3 -3.45 -35.89 16.14
N ARG A 4 -3.68 -34.68 16.66
CA ARG A 4 -4.26 -33.58 15.87
C ARG A 4 -3.41 -33.46 14.62
N PHE A 5 -4.01 -33.71 13.46
CA PHE A 5 -3.49 -33.19 12.21
C PHE A 5 -3.53 -31.67 12.32
N THR A 6 -2.47 -31.07 12.86
CA THR A 6 -2.12 -29.70 12.49
C THR A 6 -1.86 -29.75 10.99
N ASP A 7 -2.86 -29.34 10.20
CA ASP A 7 -2.64 -28.99 8.80
C ASP A 7 -1.45 -28.01 8.76
N PRO A 8 -0.29 -28.40 8.18
CA PRO A 8 0.94 -27.64 8.35
C PRO A 8 0.96 -26.27 7.66
N GLU A 9 -0.09 -25.84 6.94
CA GLU A 9 -0.01 -24.67 6.05
C GLU A 9 -1.10 -23.62 6.22
N GLN A 10 -2.08 -23.77 7.13
CA GLN A 10 -3.08 -22.71 7.30
C GLN A 10 -2.50 -21.50 8.02
N MET A 11 -2.28 -20.42 7.28
CA MET A 11 -1.81 -19.17 7.85
C MET A 11 -2.96 -18.31 8.41
N TYR A 12 -2.72 -17.71 9.58
CA TYR A 12 -3.74 -16.98 10.33
C TYR A 12 -3.56 -15.46 10.25
N PRO A 13 -4.65 -14.68 10.41
CA PRO A 13 -4.60 -13.23 10.27
C PRO A 13 -3.68 -12.60 11.33
N ALA A 14 -2.80 -11.71 10.88
CA ALA A 14 -1.87 -11.00 11.74
C ALA A 14 -2.57 -10.00 12.66
N SER A 15 -2.01 -9.80 13.86
CA SER A 15 -2.55 -8.82 14.81
C SER A 15 -2.48 -7.39 14.24
N PRO A 16 -3.47 -6.53 14.54
CA PRO A 16 -3.50 -5.16 14.01
C PRO A 16 -2.24 -4.34 14.33
N GLY A 17 -1.66 -4.53 15.51
CA GLY A 17 -0.43 -3.83 15.92
C GLY A 17 0.78 -4.19 15.05
N LYS A 18 0.97 -5.48 14.72
CA LYS A 18 2.04 -5.91 13.81
C LYS A 18 1.84 -5.34 12.40
N ARG A 19 0.58 -5.25 11.94
CA ARG A 19 0.26 -4.67 10.63
C ARG A 19 0.52 -3.17 10.57
N LEU A 20 0.20 -2.44 11.64
CA LEU A 20 0.49 -1.01 11.74
C LEU A 20 2.00 -0.77 11.76
N PHE A 21 2.76 -1.53 12.55
CA PHE A 21 4.20 -1.38 12.63
C PHE A 21 4.89 -1.74 11.30
N ALA A 22 4.46 -2.82 10.64
CA ALA A 22 4.92 -3.17 9.29
C ALA A 22 4.67 -2.02 8.32
N ARG A 23 3.51 -1.36 8.41
CA ARG A 23 3.18 -0.23 7.54
C ARG A 23 4.04 1.00 7.79
N ILE A 24 4.35 1.31 9.04
CA ILE A 24 5.26 2.42 9.35
C ILE A 24 6.61 2.17 8.67
N ILE A 25 7.15 0.96 8.81
CA ILE A 25 8.41 0.57 8.16
C ILE A 25 8.28 0.57 6.63
N ASP A 26 7.21 -0.02 6.11
CA ASP A 26 6.94 -0.09 4.67
C ASP A 26 6.74 1.29 4.04
N SER A 27 6.37 2.31 4.82
CA SER A 27 6.15 3.66 4.30
C SER A 27 7.47 4.44 4.18
N ILE A 28 8.50 4.10 4.96
CA ILE A 28 9.78 4.83 4.97
C ILE A 28 10.51 4.70 3.63
N LEU A 29 10.62 3.50 3.08
CA LEU A 29 11.37 3.26 1.84
C LEU A 29 10.72 3.89 0.60
N PRO A 30 9.41 3.71 0.35
CA PRO A 30 8.71 4.38 -0.75
C PRO A 30 8.68 5.89 -0.57
N LEU A 31 8.47 6.41 0.65
CA LEU A 31 8.51 7.86 0.88
C LEU A 31 9.91 8.43 0.66
N GLY A 32 10.94 7.76 1.19
CA GLY A 32 12.34 8.18 1.00
C GLY A 32 12.77 8.09 -0.46
N GLY A 33 12.43 7.01 -1.17
CA GLY A 33 12.72 6.83 -2.58
C GLY A 33 11.94 7.81 -3.47
N ALA A 34 10.65 8.02 -3.19
CA ALA A 34 9.84 9.01 -3.88
C ALA A 34 10.37 10.42 -3.63
N ALA A 35 10.76 10.78 -2.41
CA ALA A 35 11.36 12.08 -2.12
C ALA A 35 12.73 12.23 -2.81
N ALA A 36 13.60 11.22 -2.78
CA ALA A 36 14.91 11.27 -3.42
C ALA A 36 14.82 11.44 -4.95
N LEU A 37 13.82 10.83 -5.59
CA LEU A 37 13.57 11.01 -7.02
C LEU A 37 12.80 12.32 -7.30
N ALA A 38 11.81 12.67 -6.48
CA ALA A 38 11.01 13.86 -6.71
C ALA A 38 11.80 15.16 -6.47
N VAL A 39 12.71 15.23 -5.49
CA VAL A 39 13.45 16.46 -5.17
C VAL A 39 14.25 17.03 -6.35
N PRO A 40 15.12 16.28 -7.06
CA PRO A 40 15.85 16.82 -8.20
C PRO A 40 14.93 17.13 -9.39
N LEU A 41 13.91 16.30 -9.63
CA LEU A 41 12.92 16.56 -10.67
C LEU A 41 12.08 17.81 -10.36
N LEU A 42 11.78 18.09 -9.08
CA LEU A 42 11.09 19.29 -8.63
C LEU A 42 11.97 20.54 -8.66
N SER A 43 13.29 20.42 -8.46
CA SER A 43 14.21 21.55 -8.63
C SER A 43 14.37 21.93 -10.10
N GLU A 44 14.62 20.96 -10.98
CA GLU A 44 14.70 21.21 -12.43
C GLU A 44 13.37 21.73 -12.99
N ALA A 45 12.24 21.26 -12.42
CA ALA A 45 10.92 21.78 -12.71
C ALA A 45 10.76 23.26 -12.33
N SER A 46 11.18 23.61 -11.11
CA SER A 46 11.05 24.98 -10.59
C SER A 46 11.93 25.94 -11.39
N ASP A 47 13.15 25.53 -11.74
CA ASP A 47 14.10 26.36 -12.49
C ASP A 47 13.56 26.69 -13.89
N HIS A 48 12.97 25.70 -14.58
CA HIS A 48 12.39 25.92 -15.91
C HIS A 48 11.10 26.76 -15.88
N ILE A 49 10.34 26.70 -14.78
CA ILE A 49 9.18 27.58 -14.58
C ILE A 49 9.63 29.02 -14.31
N SER A 50 10.61 29.21 -13.43
CA SER A 50 11.15 30.54 -13.08
C SER A 50 11.75 31.24 -14.29
N ASP A 51 12.48 30.53 -15.15
CA ASP A 51 13.05 31.08 -16.38
C ASP A 51 11.97 31.59 -17.35
N ARG A 52 10.81 30.94 -17.37
CA ARG A 52 9.67 31.34 -18.23
C ARG A 52 8.88 32.48 -17.62
N ILE A 53 8.71 32.50 -16.29
CA ILE A 53 8.07 33.62 -15.58
C ILE A 53 8.91 34.90 -15.74
N ASP A 54 10.22 34.83 -15.55
CA ASP A 54 11.12 35.99 -15.71
C ASP A 54 11.17 36.50 -17.16
N ALA A 55 10.99 35.62 -18.15
CA ALA A 55 10.90 36.00 -19.56
C ALA A 55 9.56 36.69 -19.87
N ILE A 56 8.46 36.27 -19.24
CA ILE A 56 7.13 36.86 -19.39
C ILE A 56 7.02 38.20 -18.65
N GLU A 57 7.60 38.30 -17.45
CA GLU A 57 7.62 39.53 -16.65
C GLU A 57 8.45 40.63 -17.31
N ARG A 58 9.54 40.28 -18.00
CA ARG A 58 10.29 41.19 -18.88
C ARG A 58 9.51 41.63 -20.14
N ALA A 59 8.52 40.86 -20.58
CA ALA A 59 7.71 41.16 -21.75
C ALA A 59 6.48 42.05 -21.45
N GLY A 60 6.11 42.21 -20.17
CA GLY A 60 5.08 43.16 -19.74
C GLY A 60 3.66 42.86 -20.26
N VAL A 61 3.29 41.58 -20.39
CA VAL A 61 1.95 41.18 -20.88
C VAL A 61 1.13 40.59 -19.73
N ASN A 62 -0.02 41.20 -19.43
CA ASN A 62 -1.03 40.67 -18.51
C ASN A 62 -1.83 39.55 -19.20
N GLU A 63 -1.34 38.31 -19.17
CA GLU A 63 -2.12 37.14 -19.56
C GLU A 63 -2.73 36.42 -18.35
N THR A 64 -3.96 35.93 -18.52
CA THR A 64 -4.67 35.13 -17.52
C THR A 64 -3.99 33.76 -17.37
N VAL A 65 -3.33 33.55 -16.23
CA VAL A 65 -2.66 32.28 -15.90
C VAL A 65 -3.71 31.22 -15.56
N TRP A 66 -3.76 30.15 -16.36
CA TRP A 66 -4.54 28.95 -16.03
C TRP A 66 -3.77 28.09 -15.01
N LEU A 67 -4.46 27.63 -13.95
CA LEU A 67 -3.85 26.80 -12.89
C LEU A 67 -3.27 25.48 -13.44
N ILE A 68 -3.78 25.03 -14.60
CA ILE A 68 -3.29 23.86 -15.34
C ILE A 68 -2.92 24.34 -16.74
N ASP A 69 -1.70 24.86 -16.89
CA ASP A 69 -1.07 25.08 -18.20
C ASP A 69 -0.22 23.85 -18.58
N GLY A 70 0.22 23.74 -19.83
CA GLY A 70 1.00 22.60 -20.34
C GLY A 70 2.28 22.32 -19.54
N THR A 71 2.87 23.35 -18.92
CA THR A 71 3.98 23.25 -17.97
C THR A 71 3.55 22.58 -16.67
N THR A 72 2.49 23.06 -16.00
CA THR A 72 1.93 22.45 -14.79
C THR A 72 1.47 21.01 -15.05
N GLY A 73 0.86 20.74 -16.21
CA GLY A 73 0.48 19.39 -16.63
C GLY A 73 1.67 18.45 -16.79
N GLY A 74 2.79 18.94 -17.33
CA GLY A 74 4.04 18.20 -17.45
C GLY A 74 4.61 17.77 -16.09
N TYR A 75 4.65 18.69 -15.12
CA TYR A 75 5.14 18.36 -13.77
C TYR A 75 4.20 17.43 -13.02
N LEU A 76 2.88 17.60 -13.18
CA LEU A 76 1.92 16.73 -12.54
C LEU A 76 2.01 15.30 -13.09
N ALA A 77 2.19 15.15 -14.41
CA ALA A 77 2.44 13.86 -15.06
C ALA A 77 3.75 13.22 -14.59
N MET A 78 4.80 14.02 -14.43
CA MET A 78 6.11 13.58 -13.96
C MET A 78 6.07 13.10 -12.50
N VAL A 79 5.48 13.89 -11.59
CA VAL A 79 5.29 13.51 -10.17
C VAL A 79 4.44 12.25 -10.07
N LEU A 80 3.35 12.17 -10.84
CA LEU A 80 2.51 10.97 -10.89
C LEU A 80 3.27 9.77 -11.42
N GLY A 81 4.09 9.95 -12.46
CA GLY A 81 4.95 8.90 -13.03
C GLY A 81 5.95 8.35 -12.02
N VAL A 82 6.63 9.23 -11.27
CA VAL A 82 7.55 8.84 -10.19
C VAL A 82 6.81 8.09 -9.09
N PHE A 83 5.66 8.61 -8.64
CA PHE A 83 4.83 7.97 -7.62
C PHE A 83 4.39 6.56 -8.03
N LEU A 84 3.87 6.41 -9.26
CA LEU A 84 3.47 5.11 -9.82
C LEU A 84 4.68 4.17 -9.95
N GLY A 85 5.81 4.66 -10.44
CA GLY A 85 7.03 3.88 -10.62
C GLY A 85 7.59 3.34 -9.30
N VAL A 86 7.74 4.21 -8.30
CA VAL A 86 8.21 3.83 -6.96
C VAL A 86 7.23 2.85 -6.31
N GLY A 87 5.93 3.12 -6.37
CA GLY A 87 4.92 2.22 -5.80
C GLY A 87 4.91 0.83 -6.46
N LEU A 88 5.04 0.78 -7.79
CA LEU A 88 5.13 -0.49 -8.51
C LEU A 88 6.38 -1.28 -8.11
N LEU A 89 7.53 -0.62 -8.02
CA LEU A 89 8.81 -1.27 -7.73
C LEU A 89 8.93 -1.74 -6.27
N PHE A 90 8.52 -0.91 -5.31
CA PHE A 90 8.73 -1.17 -3.88
C PHE A 90 7.55 -1.86 -3.19
N GLU A 91 6.34 -1.79 -3.74
CA GLU A 91 5.17 -2.41 -3.12
C GLU A 91 4.53 -3.49 -4.00
N VAL A 92 4.25 -3.20 -5.27
CA VAL A 92 3.50 -4.15 -6.12
C VAL A 92 4.33 -5.36 -6.50
N LEU A 93 5.53 -5.17 -7.03
CA LEU A 93 6.43 -6.25 -7.41
C LEU A 93 6.75 -7.20 -6.25
N PRO A 94 7.20 -6.74 -5.08
CA PRO A 94 7.55 -7.65 -4.00
C PRO A 94 6.34 -8.37 -3.42
N VAL A 95 5.15 -7.75 -3.43
CA VAL A 95 3.90 -8.42 -3.06
C VAL A 95 3.47 -9.46 -4.09
N ALA A 96 3.61 -9.18 -5.38
CA ALA A 96 3.26 -10.13 -6.43
C ALA A 96 4.23 -11.33 -6.51
N LEU A 97 5.53 -11.10 -6.27
CA LEU A 97 6.56 -12.14 -6.38
C LEU A 97 6.74 -12.94 -5.09
N TRP A 98 6.74 -12.27 -3.94
CA TRP A 98 7.06 -12.89 -2.65
C TRP A 98 5.91 -12.85 -1.65
N GLY A 99 4.79 -12.21 -1.99
CA GLY A 99 3.68 -12.02 -1.05
C GLY A 99 4.09 -11.17 0.14
N THR A 100 5.13 -10.35 0.07
CA THR A 100 5.57 -9.56 1.22
C THR A 100 6.28 -8.29 0.76
N THR A 101 6.20 -7.25 1.58
CA THR A 101 7.01 -6.03 1.42
C THR A 101 8.15 -6.10 2.43
N LEU A 102 9.18 -5.26 2.28
CA LEU A 102 10.36 -5.32 3.16
C LEU A 102 10.03 -5.21 4.65
N GLY A 103 9.18 -4.26 5.05
CA GLY A 103 8.75 -4.11 6.45
C GLY A 103 7.86 -5.26 6.94
N LYS A 104 7.01 -5.81 6.06
CA LYS A 104 6.23 -7.02 6.37
C LYS A 104 7.14 -8.24 6.54
N ALA A 105 8.17 -8.39 5.70
CA ALA A 105 9.13 -9.48 5.78
C ALA A 105 9.90 -9.44 7.09
N MET A 106 10.31 -8.25 7.55
CA MET A 106 10.97 -8.07 8.85
C MET A 106 10.09 -8.53 10.04
N LEU A 107 8.77 -8.39 9.93
CA LEU A 107 7.82 -8.84 10.95
C LEU A 107 7.27 -10.25 10.71
N GLY A 108 7.77 -10.96 9.70
CA GLY A 108 7.31 -12.30 9.32
C GLY A 108 5.86 -12.33 8.84
N LEU A 109 5.39 -11.24 8.22
CA LEU A 109 4.06 -11.09 7.65
C LEU A 109 4.08 -11.43 6.16
N LYS A 110 3.01 -12.09 5.71
CA LYS A 110 2.76 -12.37 4.29
C LYS A 110 1.37 -11.89 3.89
N VAL A 111 1.26 -11.38 2.68
CA VAL A 111 0.03 -11.07 1.97
C VAL A 111 -0.30 -12.27 1.13
N LEU A 112 -1.42 -12.90 1.44
CA LEU A 112 -1.85 -14.12 0.76
C LEU A 112 -3.26 -13.93 0.21
N ASP A 113 -3.53 -14.65 -0.86
CA ASP A 113 -4.87 -14.79 -1.40
C ASP A 113 -5.76 -15.64 -0.50
N MET A 114 -7.07 -15.34 -0.44
CA MET A 114 -8.00 -16.11 0.38
C MET A 114 -8.28 -17.52 -0.14
N GLU A 115 -8.17 -17.77 -1.45
CA GLU A 115 -8.52 -19.07 -2.04
C GLU A 115 -7.39 -20.09 -1.88
N ARG A 116 -6.16 -19.68 -2.22
CA ARG A 116 -5.00 -20.57 -2.31
C ARG A 116 -3.94 -20.35 -1.24
N GLN A 117 -4.04 -19.28 -0.45
CA GLN A 117 -2.99 -18.86 0.48
C GLN A 117 -1.61 -18.70 -0.19
N GLU A 118 -1.61 -18.36 -1.48
CA GLU A 118 -0.43 -18.07 -2.29
C GLU A 118 -0.23 -16.55 -2.42
N PRO A 119 0.97 -16.08 -2.84
CA PRO A 119 1.16 -14.68 -3.21
C PRO A 119 0.11 -14.22 -4.23
N PRO A 120 -0.44 -13.00 -4.07
CA PRO A 120 -1.47 -12.50 -4.98
C PRO A 120 -0.91 -12.30 -6.39
N SER A 121 -1.76 -12.47 -7.40
CA SER A 121 -1.40 -12.14 -8.78
C SER A 121 -1.05 -10.65 -8.92
N PHE A 122 -0.25 -10.30 -9.93
CA PHE A 122 0.18 -8.92 -10.17
C PHE A 122 -1.00 -7.93 -10.25
N GLY A 123 -2.11 -8.32 -10.92
CA GLY A 123 -3.31 -7.49 -11.00
C GLY A 123 -4.00 -7.29 -9.65
N ARG A 124 -4.07 -8.34 -8.81
CA ARG A 124 -4.60 -8.24 -7.43
C ARG A 124 -3.71 -7.35 -6.56
N ALA A 125 -2.38 -7.44 -6.73
CA ALA A 125 -1.42 -6.59 -6.04
C ALA A 125 -1.55 -5.10 -6.45
N ILE A 126 -1.72 -4.81 -7.74
CA ILE A 126 -1.99 -3.44 -8.23
C ILE A 126 -3.30 -2.90 -7.66
N ASN A 127 -4.39 -3.68 -7.73
CA ASN A 127 -5.69 -3.24 -7.24
C ASN A 127 -5.64 -2.92 -5.74
N ARG A 128 -5.01 -3.81 -4.96
CA ARG A 128 -4.74 -3.60 -3.54
C ARG A 128 -3.98 -2.29 -3.28
N TRP A 129 -2.94 -2.02 -4.06
CA TRP A 129 -2.11 -0.83 -3.95
C TRP A 129 -2.88 0.45 -4.33
N LEU A 130 -3.61 0.44 -5.45
CA LEU A 130 -4.41 1.59 -5.90
C LEU A 130 -5.51 1.95 -4.92
N VAL A 131 -6.31 0.96 -4.50
CA VAL A 131 -7.39 1.17 -3.52
C VAL A 131 -6.83 1.71 -2.22
N TYR A 132 -5.67 1.22 -1.79
CA TYR A 132 -5.02 1.73 -0.59
C TYR A 132 -4.59 3.20 -0.74
N ASN A 133 -3.88 3.55 -1.82
CA ASN A 133 -3.41 4.92 -2.04
C ASN A 133 -4.58 5.91 -2.20
N LEU A 134 -5.63 5.51 -2.91
CA LEU A 134 -6.83 6.32 -3.06
C LEU A 134 -7.52 6.57 -1.71
N LEU A 135 -7.62 5.55 -0.85
CA LEU A 135 -8.18 5.72 0.50
C LEU A 135 -7.30 6.59 1.39
N SER A 136 -5.98 6.51 1.24
CA SER A 136 -5.03 7.37 1.97
C SER A 136 -5.15 8.83 1.54
N LEU A 137 -5.30 9.11 0.24
CA LEU A 137 -5.49 10.46 -0.32
C LEU A 137 -6.72 11.18 0.25
N VAL A 138 -7.82 10.46 0.47
CA VAL A 138 -9.07 11.04 0.98
C VAL A 138 -9.12 11.06 2.53
N LEU A 139 -7.98 10.83 3.21
CA LEU A 139 -7.88 10.69 4.68
C LEU A 139 -8.76 9.55 5.27
N VAL A 140 -9.33 8.70 4.41
CA VAL A 140 -10.09 7.50 4.79
C VAL A 140 -9.16 6.38 5.25
N GLY A 141 -7.84 6.55 5.13
CA GLY A 141 -6.82 5.59 5.59
C GLY A 141 -7.00 5.16 7.06
N ILE A 142 -7.36 6.11 7.95
CA ILE A 142 -7.62 5.84 9.37
C ILE A 142 -8.91 5.04 9.54
N VAL A 143 -9.97 5.41 8.83
CA VAL A 143 -11.26 4.69 8.85
C VAL A 143 -11.07 3.25 8.35
N ASN A 144 -10.30 3.05 7.29
CA ASN A 144 -9.94 1.73 6.78
C ASN A 144 -9.16 0.90 7.82
N MET A 145 -8.30 1.52 8.64
CA MET A 145 -7.62 0.82 9.74
C MET A 145 -8.59 0.40 10.85
N ILE A 146 -9.51 1.29 11.24
CA ILE A 146 -10.52 1.02 12.27
C ILE A 146 -11.46 -0.11 11.80
N LEU A 147 -11.88 -0.08 10.54
CA LEU A 147 -12.72 -1.13 9.96
C LEU A 147 -11.97 -2.47 9.87
N ALA A 148 -10.69 -2.47 9.50
CA ALA A 148 -9.88 -3.69 9.50
C ALA A 148 -9.70 -4.30 10.90
N VAL A 149 -9.72 -3.49 11.97
CA VAL A 149 -9.68 -4.00 13.35
C VAL A 149 -11.02 -4.65 13.73
N ARG A 150 -12.14 -4.06 13.28
CA ARG A 150 -13.50 -4.54 13.55
C ARG A 150 -13.91 -5.74 12.71
N ASP A 151 -13.33 -5.91 11.53
CA ASP A 151 -13.58 -7.05 10.64
C ASP A 151 -13.03 -8.33 11.29
N GLN A 152 -13.89 -9.17 11.85
CA GLN A 152 -13.54 -10.49 12.38
C GLN A 152 -14.15 -11.57 11.46
N PRO A 153 -13.45 -12.70 11.21
CA PRO A 153 -12.18 -13.12 11.81
C PRO A 153 -10.91 -12.67 11.07
N TRP A 154 -11.01 -12.31 9.78
CA TRP A 154 -9.87 -12.14 8.87
C TRP A 154 -9.19 -10.76 8.91
N ARG A 155 -9.80 -9.77 9.59
CA ARG A 155 -9.25 -8.43 9.81
C ARG A 155 -8.95 -7.70 8.51
N GLN A 156 -9.80 -7.78 7.50
CA GLN A 156 -9.53 -7.19 6.19
C GLN A 156 -9.88 -5.70 6.15
N GLY A 157 -8.98 -4.88 5.59
CA GLY A 157 -9.34 -3.52 5.17
C GLY A 157 -10.09 -3.54 3.83
N TRP A 158 -10.64 -2.40 3.41
CA TRP A 158 -11.30 -2.28 2.11
C TRP A 158 -10.38 -2.61 0.94
N HIS A 159 -9.11 -2.20 1.03
CA HIS A 159 -8.06 -2.55 0.07
C HIS A 159 -7.75 -4.06 0.02
N ASP A 160 -7.78 -4.75 1.17
CA ASP A 160 -7.59 -6.20 1.23
C ASP A 160 -8.80 -6.93 0.63
N LYS A 161 -10.01 -6.45 0.93
CA LYS A 161 -11.29 -6.99 0.44
C LYS A 161 -11.44 -6.81 -1.07
N ALA A 162 -11.08 -5.64 -1.61
CA ALA A 162 -11.10 -5.37 -3.05
C ALA A 162 -10.13 -6.27 -3.84
N ALA A 163 -9.05 -6.70 -3.21
CA ALA A 163 -8.06 -7.59 -3.82
C ALA A 163 -8.25 -9.08 -3.46
N HIS A 164 -9.25 -9.42 -2.66
CA HIS A 164 -9.45 -10.78 -2.09
C HIS A 164 -8.22 -11.34 -1.36
N THR A 165 -7.47 -10.47 -0.67
CA THR A 165 -6.25 -10.84 0.06
C THR A 165 -6.42 -10.68 1.56
N PHE A 166 -5.55 -11.32 2.34
CA PHE A 166 -5.42 -11.06 3.78
C PHE A 166 -3.95 -11.04 4.20
N VAL A 167 -3.66 -10.39 5.33
CA VAL A 167 -2.31 -10.35 5.88
C VAL A 167 -2.18 -11.44 6.93
N ALA A 168 -1.41 -12.45 6.60
CA ALA A 168 -1.07 -13.58 7.42
C ALA A 168 0.16 -13.32 8.31
N GLY A 169 0.19 -13.92 9.49
CA GLY A 169 1.36 -13.98 10.36
C GLY A 169 1.43 -15.32 11.11
N LYS A 170 2.53 -15.57 11.84
CA LYS A 170 2.72 -16.78 12.67
C LYS A 170 1.81 -16.83 13.93
N GLY A 171 0.63 -16.21 13.91
CA GLY A 171 -0.34 -16.28 15.00
C GLY A 171 -1.08 -17.62 15.00
N GLY A 172 -1.72 -17.99 16.10
CA GLY A 172 -2.66 -19.12 16.15
C GLY A 172 -4.03 -18.78 15.55
N PRO A 173 -4.96 -19.75 15.49
CA PRO A 173 -6.29 -19.57 14.91
C PRO A 173 -7.03 -18.37 15.51
N PRO A 174 -7.79 -17.61 14.70
CA PRO A 174 -8.58 -16.50 15.20
C PRO A 174 -9.55 -17.00 16.27
N ALA A 175 -9.79 -16.20 17.31
CA ALA A 175 -10.61 -16.60 18.47
C ALA A 175 -12.03 -17.09 18.11
N ALA A 176 -12.55 -16.68 16.94
CA ALA A 176 -13.84 -17.13 16.42
C ALA A 176 -13.81 -18.48 15.67
N ALA A 177 -12.62 -18.97 15.27
CA ALA A 177 -12.41 -20.30 14.67
C ALA A 177 -11.93 -21.33 15.70
N ALA A 178 -11.67 -20.92 16.94
CA ALA A 178 -11.55 -21.83 18.06
C ALA A 178 -12.98 -22.28 18.44
N ASP A 179 -13.45 -23.37 17.82
CA ASP A 179 -14.74 -23.97 18.16
C ASP A 179 -14.88 -24.18 19.68
N PRO A 180 -16.02 -23.83 20.30
CA PRO A 180 -16.31 -24.18 21.69
C PRO A 180 -16.74 -25.65 21.87
N VAL A 181 -16.62 -26.51 20.85
CA VAL A 181 -16.95 -27.93 20.97
C VAL A 181 -15.80 -28.65 21.67
N GLY A 182 -15.77 -28.52 23.00
CA GLY A 182 -15.14 -29.51 23.87
C GLY A 182 -15.76 -30.89 23.60
N PRO A 183 -15.01 -31.99 23.79
CA PRO A 183 -15.54 -33.31 23.50
C PRO A 183 -16.76 -33.54 24.38
N ALA A 184 -17.92 -33.73 23.75
CA ALA A 184 -19.05 -34.36 24.41
C ALA A 184 -18.58 -35.75 24.87
N GLN A 185 -18.53 -35.93 26.19
CA GLN A 185 -18.35 -37.25 26.82
C GLN A 185 -19.60 -38.10 26.61
#